data_AF-A0ABD0JM64-F1
#
_entry.id   AF-A0ABD0JM64-F1
#
_cell.length_a   1.000
_cell.length_b   1.000
_cell.length_c   1.000
_cell.angle_alpha   90.00
_cell.angle_beta   90.00
_cell.angle_gamma   90.00
#
_symmetry.space_group_name_H-M   'P 1'
#
loop_
_entity.id
_entity.type
_entity.pdbx_description
1 polymer ?
#
loop_
_entity_poly.entity_id
_entity_poly.type
_entity_poly.pdbx_seq_one_letter_code
_entity_poly.pdbx_strand_id
1 'polypeptide(L)'
;MCTRRYLAVSKKGDVSLRDDNSDPSTVFRLHPVIRDSDDIMFESYARIEHVVTGFWLHALADEYMKKEQSKEDDGQSMSGLKYTTAQLKKIAAIQEKQYNDAFTVQHVEPELVEIYHYMAGMVPFIQKLVSDKKNRVVLNAKMAHDIITSLKEMKNFMLGSDGPIKKRQKLMRNLRIVELLVSLLKVPFLESADQVHLTNIFVEAYNVLYTYLIGDSRKNELYIAKYIDFFLTQFEYKAGRIGLSAAHMVMELIRDNRKIVDRISHNHINKFVELLQREKNYRYLELLSVLCLCDGVSIADNQRYITQVWLKGENKDCVYLTDLGDKIGKTKGVVYVSVNSGNTWTELKNFAASASVDGDEYKFLERQLELFGMLCRGQNGFAIDVITKELNYLTWTEAFTCLCDTTLPERLRAKYCELIITLFVDIGDNVSVADRVKLSYVYDDIKSSEVNGQILTRVLGVSAAPVDVLTWQ
;
A
#
# COMPACT_ATOMS: atom_id res chain seq x y z
N MET A 1 25.43 14.36 10.50
CA MET A 1 25.73 13.36 9.45
C MET A 1 24.92 13.55 8.15
N CYS A 2 23.59 13.72 8.18
CA CYS A 2 22.80 13.87 6.92
C CYS A 2 23.05 15.19 6.17
N THR A 3 23.26 16.29 6.89
CA THR A 3 23.52 17.62 6.30
C THR A 3 25.00 17.96 6.25
N ARG A 4 25.86 17.19 6.94
CA ARG A 4 27.28 17.51 7.20
C ARG A 4 27.53 18.92 7.77
N ARG A 5 26.51 19.49 8.42
CA ARG A 5 26.56 20.79 9.10
C ARG A 5 26.76 20.64 10.59
N TYR A 6 27.31 21.67 11.20
CA TYR A 6 27.56 21.81 12.62
C TYR A 6 26.50 22.69 13.26
N LEU A 7 26.10 22.34 14.47
CA LEU A 7 25.21 23.18 15.29
C LEU A 7 25.98 24.46 15.64
N ALA A 8 25.33 25.62 15.60
CA ALA A 8 25.95 26.90 15.93
C ALA A 8 24.99 27.81 16.68
N VAL A 9 25.52 28.67 17.55
CA VAL A 9 24.73 29.68 18.29
C VAL A 9 25.14 31.09 17.87
N SER A 10 24.15 31.90 17.48
CA SER A 10 24.36 33.31 17.16
C SER A 10 24.65 34.13 18.42
N LYS A 11 25.24 35.32 18.28
CA LYS A 11 25.42 36.26 19.41
C LYS A 11 24.10 36.66 20.09
N LYS A 12 22.96 36.45 19.43
CA LYS A 12 21.61 36.73 19.95
C LYS A 12 20.96 35.52 20.64
N GLY A 13 21.63 34.36 20.66
CA GLY A 13 21.11 33.11 21.25
C GLY A 13 20.32 32.22 20.27
N ASP A 14 20.26 32.59 18.99
CA ASP A 14 19.59 31.78 17.98
C ASP A 14 20.42 30.56 17.60
N VAL A 15 19.79 29.38 17.65
CA VAL A 15 20.41 28.11 17.26
C VAL A 15 20.21 27.87 15.76
N SER A 16 21.31 27.61 15.05
CA SER A 16 21.33 27.41 13.59
C SER A 16 22.31 26.32 13.17
N LEU A 17 22.40 26.05 11.86
CA LEU A 17 23.35 25.11 11.30
C LEU A 17 24.35 25.84 10.39
N ARG A 18 25.65 25.56 10.55
CA ARG A 18 26.76 26.11 9.76
C ARG A 18 27.52 25.01 9.03
N ASP A 19 28.13 25.34 7.89
CA ASP A 19 28.92 24.39 7.10
C ASP A 19 30.38 24.28 7.58
N ASP A 20 30.91 25.34 8.20
CA ASP A 20 32.29 25.41 8.67
C ASP A 20 32.46 24.80 10.08
N ASN A 21 33.45 23.93 10.23
CA ASN A 21 33.81 23.29 11.50
C ASN A 21 34.80 24.12 12.34
N SER A 22 35.46 25.09 11.71
CA SER A 22 36.47 25.93 12.34
C SER A 22 35.86 27.19 12.95
N ASP A 23 34.57 27.42 12.70
CA ASP A 23 33.82 28.53 13.26
C ASP A 23 33.68 28.36 14.79
N PRO A 24 34.21 29.29 15.61
CA PRO A 24 34.11 29.21 17.06
C PRO A 24 32.66 29.13 17.58
N SER A 25 31.68 29.62 16.81
CA SER A 25 30.26 29.55 17.17
C SER A 25 29.67 28.13 17.14
N THR A 26 30.44 27.14 16.69
CA THR A 26 30.05 25.72 16.66
C THR A 26 30.57 24.91 17.84
N VAL A 27 31.28 25.54 18.77
CA VAL A 27 31.96 24.87 19.89
C VAL A 27 31.08 24.87 21.14
N PHE A 28 30.83 23.68 21.68
CA PHE A 28 30.05 23.48 22.89
C PHE A 28 30.84 22.71 23.95
N ARG A 29 30.58 23.03 25.22
CA ARG A 29 31.08 22.33 26.40
C ARG A 29 29.94 21.54 27.04
N LEU A 30 30.22 20.29 27.39
CA LEU A 30 29.30 19.44 28.12
C LEU A 30 29.62 19.50 29.61
N HIS A 31 28.59 19.59 30.44
CA HIS A 31 28.70 19.63 31.90
C HIS A 31 27.90 18.49 32.52
N PRO A 32 28.50 17.62 33.36
CA PRO A 32 27.76 16.54 34.00
C PRO A 32 26.67 17.09 34.94
N VAL A 33 25.52 16.42 34.99
CA VAL A 33 24.43 16.77 35.90
C VAL A 33 24.72 16.26 37.32
N ILE A 34 25.26 15.04 37.42
CA ILE A 34 25.64 14.38 38.68
C ILE A 34 27.15 14.56 38.83
N ARG A 35 27.59 15.08 39.99
CA ARG A 35 28.95 15.62 40.18
C ARG A 35 29.93 14.65 40.85
N ASP A 36 29.77 13.36 40.62
CA ASP A 36 30.66 12.37 41.24
C ASP A 36 32.04 12.32 40.53
N SER A 37 32.12 12.78 39.28
CA SER A 37 33.35 12.96 38.50
C SER A 37 33.20 14.07 37.44
N ASP A 38 34.31 14.64 36.99
CA ASP A 38 34.34 15.56 35.83
C ASP A 38 34.18 14.83 34.48
N ASP A 39 34.39 13.50 34.48
CA ASP A 39 34.21 12.65 33.31
C ASP A 39 32.72 12.43 32.99
N ILE A 40 32.37 12.56 31.71
CA ILE A 40 31.03 12.28 31.21
C ILE A 40 31.00 10.86 30.69
N MET A 41 30.39 9.98 31.48
CA MET A 41 30.14 8.60 31.07
C MET A 41 29.07 8.54 29.98
N PHE A 42 29.12 7.52 29.13
CA PHE A 42 28.00 7.23 28.24
C PHE A 42 26.72 7.00 29.05
N GLU A 43 25.58 7.36 28.47
CA GLU A 43 24.24 7.29 29.09
C GLU A 43 24.02 8.22 30.29
N SER A 44 25.04 8.99 30.68
CA SER A 44 24.90 10.01 31.71
C SER A 44 24.19 11.27 31.19
N TYR A 45 23.57 11.99 32.13
CA TYR A 45 22.93 13.27 31.86
C TYR A 45 23.97 14.40 31.88
N ALA A 46 23.96 15.20 30.82
CA ALA A 46 24.80 16.37 30.65
C ALA A 46 23.98 17.60 30.24
N ARG A 47 24.53 18.78 30.53
CA ARG A 47 24.06 20.08 30.04
C ARG A 47 25.03 20.63 29.01
N ILE A 48 24.52 21.35 28.03
CA ILE A 48 25.32 21.84 26.91
C ILE A 48 25.41 23.35 27.00
N GLU A 49 26.63 23.86 27.11
CA GLU A 49 26.97 25.29 27.12
C GLU A 49 27.70 25.65 25.82
N HIS A 50 27.30 26.74 25.18
CA HIS A 50 28.01 27.31 24.04
C HIS A 50 29.22 28.12 24.52
N VAL A 51 30.42 27.77 24.06
CA VAL A 51 31.68 28.27 24.64
C VAL A 51 31.89 29.77 24.43
N VAL A 52 31.49 30.31 23.27
CA VAL A 52 31.76 31.72 22.92
C VAL A 52 30.82 32.67 23.65
N THR A 53 29.54 32.32 23.79
CA THR A 53 28.55 33.22 24.43
C THR A 53 28.29 32.89 25.91
N GLY A 54 28.69 31.71 26.39
CA GLY A 54 28.33 31.21 27.71
C GLY A 54 26.84 30.89 27.86
N PHE A 55 26.12 30.73 26.74
CA PHE A 55 24.68 30.42 26.76
C PHE A 55 24.45 28.92 26.83
N TRP A 56 23.42 28.51 27.54
CA TRP A 56 23.01 27.12 27.73
C TRP A 56 21.94 26.74 26.71
N LEU A 57 21.97 25.52 26.18
CA LEU A 57 20.94 25.02 25.27
C LEU A 57 19.68 24.62 26.06
N HIS A 58 18.54 25.08 25.58
CA HIS A 58 17.21 24.84 26.15
C HIS A 58 16.22 24.35 25.10
N ALA A 59 15.37 23.42 25.48
CA ALA A 59 14.20 23.06 24.68
C ALA A 59 13.06 24.04 24.99
N LEU A 60 12.58 24.75 23.98
CA LEU A 60 11.44 25.65 24.15
C LEU A 60 10.13 24.85 24.17
N ALA A 61 9.15 25.34 24.93
CA ALA A 61 7.80 24.80 24.92
C ALA A 61 7.10 25.04 23.56
N ASP A 62 7.48 26.11 22.87
CA ASP A 62 6.92 26.50 21.58
C ASP A 62 7.14 25.45 20.49
N GLU A 63 6.06 25.13 19.78
CA GLU A 63 6.11 24.29 18.60
C GLU A 63 6.72 25.04 17.40
N TYR A 64 7.54 24.33 16.64
CA TYR A 64 8.06 24.78 15.36
C TYR A 64 7.10 24.38 14.24
N MET A 65 6.39 25.38 13.70
CA MET A 65 5.55 25.18 12.52
C MET A 65 6.39 25.30 11.24
N LYS A 66 6.55 24.19 10.52
CA LYS A 66 7.23 24.20 9.23
C LYS A 66 6.35 24.94 8.21
N LYS A 67 6.93 25.82 7.37
CA LYS A 67 6.19 26.57 6.32
C LYS A 67 5.35 25.69 5.37
N GLU A 68 5.70 24.42 5.20
CA GLU A 68 4.95 23.45 4.39
C GLU A 68 3.73 22.86 5.13
N GLN A 69 3.72 22.86 6.47
CA GLN A 69 2.65 22.29 7.29
C GLN A 69 1.51 23.29 7.58
N SER A 70 1.68 24.57 7.22
CA SER A 70 0.67 25.62 7.41
C SER A 70 -0.40 25.66 6.32
N LYS A 71 -0.28 24.82 5.28
CA LYS A 71 -1.40 24.59 4.36
C LYS A 71 -2.38 23.64 5.03
N GLU A 72 -3.60 24.09 5.24
CA GLU A 72 -4.69 23.23 5.70
C GLU A 72 -4.84 22.06 4.74
N ASP A 73 -5.00 20.86 5.30
CA ASP A 73 -5.27 19.66 4.52
C ASP A 73 -6.72 19.75 4.05
N ASP A 74 -6.92 19.96 2.75
CA ASP A 74 -8.25 19.97 2.12
C ASP A 74 -8.93 18.60 2.15
N GLY A 75 -8.22 17.56 2.63
CA GLY A 75 -8.71 16.19 2.74
C GLY A 75 -8.79 15.46 1.40
N GLN A 76 -8.61 16.16 0.28
CA GLN A 76 -8.83 15.65 -1.07
C GLN A 76 -7.51 15.46 -1.84
N SER A 77 -6.50 16.30 -1.61
CA SER A 77 -5.24 16.25 -2.35
C SER A 77 -4.26 15.23 -1.79
N MET A 78 -3.63 14.42 -2.65
CA MET A 78 -2.51 13.55 -2.26
C MET A 78 -1.34 14.32 -1.63
N SER A 79 -1.16 15.60 -2.00
CA SER A 79 -0.08 16.45 -1.49
C SER A 79 -0.26 16.88 -0.03
N GLY A 80 -1.50 16.86 0.48
CA GLY A 80 -1.84 17.19 1.86
C GLY A 80 -1.54 16.08 2.88
N LEU A 81 -1.21 14.87 2.41
CA LEU A 81 -0.97 13.72 3.27
C LEU A 81 0.23 13.93 4.20
N LYS A 82 -0.03 13.85 5.51
CA LYS A 82 1.00 13.93 6.56
C LYS A 82 1.44 12.52 6.96
N TYR A 83 2.68 12.17 6.62
CA TYR A 83 3.29 10.90 7.03
C TYR A 83 3.76 10.87 8.49
N THR A 84 3.84 12.04 9.14
CA THR A 84 4.22 12.18 10.55
C THR A 84 3.33 13.22 11.22
N THR A 85 2.84 12.87 12.41
CA THR A 85 2.13 13.76 13.33
C THR A 85 3.04 14.29 14.42
N ALA A 86 4.34 13.96 14.38
CA ALA A 86 5.29 14.40 15.38
C ALA A 86 5.42 15.93 15.37
N GLN A 87 5.17 16.55 16.52
CA GLN A 87 5.39 17.96 16.75
C GLN A 87 6.89 18.23 16.76
N LEU A 88 7.30 19.27 16.04
CA LEU A 88 8.67 19.77 16.10
C LEU A 88 8.74 20.80 17.21
N LYS A 89 9.75 20.73 18.06
CA LYS A 89 10.02 21.74 19.09
C LYS A 89 11.19 22.61 18.69
N LYS A 90 11.19 23.86 19.16
CA LYS A 90 12.32 24.77 18.98
C LYS A 90 13.37 24.52 20.07
N ILE A 91 14.63 24.74 19.71
CA ILE A 91 15.76 24.77 20.63
C ILE A 91 16.35 26.17 20.57
N ALA A 92 16.68 26.75 21.71
CA ALA A 92 17.31 28.06 21.83
C ALA A 92 18.49 28.01 22.79
N ALA A 93 19.36 29.03 22.73
CA ALA A 93 20.44 29.20 23.69
C ALA A 93 20.17 30.44 24.56
N ILE A 94 20.13 30.28 25.88
CA ILE A 94 19.80 31.34 26.86
C ILE A 94 20.94 31.48 27.86
N GLN A 95 21.16 32.68 28.39
CA GLN A 95 22.23 32.93 29.35
C GLN A 95 22.03 32.21 30.69
N GLU A 96 20.79 32.10 31.16
CA GLU A 96 20.46 31.47 32.44
C GLU A 96 20.43 29.95 32.34
N LYS A 97 21.16 29.30 33.23
CA LYS A 97 21.14 27.85 33.35
C LYS A 97 19.83 27.37 33.98
N GLN A 98 19.08 26.58 33.24
CA GLN A 98 17.88 25.88 33.71
C GLN A 98 18.24 24.49 34.26
N TYR A 99 17.62 24.10 35.37
CA TYR A 99 17.86 22.80 36.00
C TYR A 99 17.11 21.65 35.33
N ASN A 100 15.99 21.97 34.67
CA ASN A 100 15.06 21.02 34.08
C ASN A 100 15.53 20.48 32.72
N ASP A 101 16.47 21.17 32.06
CA ASP A 101 17.07 20.72 30.80
C ASP A 101 18.26 19.80 31.06
N ALA A 102 18.16 18.57 30.55
CA ALA A 102 19.21 17.57 30.58
C ALA A 102 19.21 16.77 29.27
N PHE A 103 20.41 16.52 28.74
CA PHE A 103 20.64 15.77 27.51
C PHE A 103 21.43 14.51 27.84
N THR A 104 21.16 13.41 27.14
CA THR A 104 21.90 12.15 27.33
C THR A 104 22.87 11.93 26.18
N VAL A 105 24.12 11.57 26.48
CA VAL A 105 25.10 11.17 25.47
C VAL A 105 25.00 9.66 25.26
N GLN A 106 24.50 9.23 24.11
CA GLN A 106 24.34 7.81 23.81
C GLN A 106 25.42 7.32 22.84
N HIS A 107 26.02 6.19 23.17
CA HIS A 107 26.92 5.50 22.26
C HIS A 107 26.12 4.87 21.12
N VAL A 108 26.59 5.03 19.88
CA VAL A 108 25.99 4.40 18.69
C VAL A 108 26.92 3.29 18.24
N GLU A 109 26.39 2.09 18.06
CA GLU A 109 27.15 0.93 17.59
C GLU A 109 27.84 1.23 16.24
N PRO A 110 29.12 0.85 16.07
CA PRO A 110 29.86 1.09 14.82
C PRO A 110 29.16 0.51 13.58
N GLU A 111 28.51 -0.64 13.72
CA GLU A 111 27.75 -1.28 12.62
C GLU A 111 26.63 -0.36 12.08
N LEU A 112 25.90 0.33 12.97
CA LEU A 112 24.86 1.27 12.57
C LEU A 112 25.44 2.49 11.82
N VAL A 113 26.64 2.91 12.20
CA VAL A 113 27.37 3.99 11.53
C VAL A 113 27.82 3.55 10.14
N GLU A 114 28.31 2.32 9.98
CA GLU A 114 28.66 1.74 8.68
C GLU A 114 27.44 1.59 7.77
N ILE A 115 26.34 1.06 8.29
CA ILE A 115 25.04 0.96 7.59
C ILE A 115 24.60 2.35 7.10
N TYR A 116 24.71 3.36 7.97
CA TYR A 116 24.39 4.74 7.61
C TYR A 116 25.31 5.28 6.51
N HIS A 117 26.63 5.12 6.65
CA HIS A 117 27.62 5.61 5.69
C HIS A 117 27.50 4.95 4.33
N TYR A 118 27.25 3.64 4.29
CA TYR A 118 27.01 2.89 3.06
C TYR A 118 25.89 3.53 2.24
N MET A 119 24.71 3.73 2.85
CA MET A 119 23.57 4.30 2.14
C MET A 119 23.74 5.80 1.86
N ALA A 120 24.31 6.56 2.79
CA ALA A 120 24.58 7.98 2.60
C ALA A 120 25.62 8.23 1.47
N GLY A 121 26.56 7.31 1.26
CA GLY A 121 27.53 7.36 0.16
C GLY A 121 26.90 7.21 -1.22
N MET A 122 25.74 6.57 -1.31
CA MET A 122 25.01 6.39 -2.58
C MET A 122 24.18 7.62 -2.97
N VAL A 123 23.84 8.49 -2.02
CA VAL A 123 23.00 9.69 -2.26
C VAL A 123 23.64 10.65 -3.29
N PRO A 124 24.92 11.05 -3.17
CA PRO A 124 25.57 11.92 -4.15
C PRO A 124 25.57 11.35 -5.56
N PHE A 125 25.58 10.02 -5.70
CA PHE A 125 25.62 9.35 -6.98
C PHE A 125 24.31 9.55 -7.78
N ILE A 126 23.15 9.39 -7.13
CA ILE A 126 21.84 9.72 -7.75
C ILE A 126 21.74 11.23 -8.01
N GLN A 127 22.19 12.07 -7.07
CA GLN A 127 22.16 13.53 -7.24
C GLN A 127 22.97 13.97 -8.46
N LYS A 128 24.17 13.40 -8.63
CA LYS A 128 25.03 13.64 -9.79
C LYS A 128 24.34 13.23 -11.08
N LEU A 129 23.73 12.04 -11.14
CA LEU A 129 22.97 11.59 -12.31
C LEU A 129 21.85 12.58 -12.69
N VAL A 130 21.07 13.03 -11.72
CA VAL A 130 20.00 14.01 -11.95
C VAL A 130 20.57 15.35 -12.45
N SER A 131 21.71 15.79 -11.89
CA SER A 131 22.40 17.01 -12.32
C SER A 131 22.96 16.90 -13.73
N ASP A 132 23.67 15.81 -14.04
CA ASP A 132 24.24 15.53 -15.36
C ASP A 132 23.15 15.52 -16.43
N LYS A 133 21.99 14.92 -16.11
CA LYS A 133 20.82 14.92 -17.00
C LYS A 133 20.20 16.30 -17.20
N LYS A 134 20.11 17.12 -16.15
CA LYS A 134 19.69 18.53 -16.29
C LYS A 134 20.63 19.32 -17.20
N ASN A 135 21.92 19.00 -17.16
CA ASN A 135 22.96 19.59 -18.01
C ASN A 135 23.06 18.91 -19.40
N ARG A 136 22.10 18.06 -19.77
CA ARG A 136 22.01 17.36 -21.08
C ARG A 136 23.22 16.46 -21.39
N VAL A 137 23.91 15.95 -20.36
CA VAL A 137 24.96 14.95 -20.53
C VAL A 137 24.33 13.62 -20.95
N VAL A 138 24.88 12.99 -21.99
CA VAL A 138 24.44 11.67 -22.48
C VAL A 138 25.17 10.57 -21.71
N LEU A 139 24.43 9.57 -21.26
CA LEU A 139 24.96 8.42 -20.53
C LEU A 139 25.59 7.42 -21.49
N ASN A 140 26.77 6.92 -21.12
CA ASN A 140 27.36 5.76 -21.78
C ASN A 140 26.96 4.46 -21.04
N ALA A 141 27.23 3.32 -21.68
CA ALA A 141 26.88 2.01 -21.15
C ALA A 141 27.51 1.71 -19.78
N LYS A 142 28.75 2.17 -19.54
CA LYS A 142 29.45 1.97 -18.25
C LYS A 142 28.74 2.72 -17.13
N MET A 143 28.48 4.02 -17.32
CA MET A 143 27.75 4.85 -16.36
C MET A 143 26.37 4.26 -16.07
N ALA A 144 25.64 3.84 -17.11
CA ALA A 144 24.33 3.22 -16.95
C ALA A 144 24.39 1.92 -16.14
N HIS A 145 25.39 1.07 -16.39
CA HIS A 145 25.61 -0.15 -15.63
C HIS A 145 25.90 0.13 -14.16
N ASP A 146 26.83 1.05 -13.87
CA ASP A 146 27.18 1.44 -12.50
C ASP A 146 25.97 1.96 -11.72
N ILE A 147 25.08 2.72 -12.40
CA ILE A 147 23.83 3.20 -11.82
C ILE A 147 22.85 2.06 -11.51
N ILE A 148 22.63 1.16 -12.46
CA ILE A 148 21.72 0.03 -12.25
C ILE A 148 22.22 -0.85 -11.11
N THR A 149 23.52 -1.10 -11.04
CA THR A 149 24.14 -1.87 -9.94
C THR A 149 23.93 -1.18 -8.60
N SER A 150 24.15 0.13 -8.52
CA SER A 150 23.91 0.92 -7.30
C SER A 150 22.44 0.87 -6.86
N LEU A 151 21.49 0.95 -7.79
CA LEU A 151 20.05 0.84 -7.48
C LEU A 151 19.69 -0.57 -6.99
N LYS A 152 20.25 -1.62 -7.59
CA LYS A 152 20.09 -3.01 -7.12
C LYS A 152 20.64 -3.20 -5.71
N GLU A 153 21.78 -2.59 -5.42
CA GLU A 153 22.36 -2.60 -4.07
C GLU A 153 21.46 -1.89 -3.05
N MET A 154 20.87 -0.73 -3.40
CA MET A 154 19.88 -0.07 -2.54
C MET A 154 18.65 -0.93 -2.28
N LYS A 155 18.16 -1.62 -3.31
CA LYS A 155 17.05 -2.56 -3.20
C LYS A 155 17.39 -3.68 -2.22
N ASN A 156 18.50 -4.36 -2.44
CA ASN A 156 18.95 -5.49 -1.64
C ASN A 156 19.28 -5.07 -0.20
N PHE A 157 19.80 -3.86 0.00
CA PHE A 157 20.07 -3.31 1.32
C PHE A 157 18.82 -3.29 2.21
N MET A 158 17.64 -3.02 1.66
CA MET A 158 16.39 -3.00 2.43
C MET A 158 15.89 -4.39 2.83
N LEU A 159 16.45 -5.46 2.27
CA LEU A 159 16.02 -6.84 2.49
C LEU A 159 17.04 -7.57 3.38
N GLY A 160 16.53 -8.38 4.30
CA GLY A 160 17.28 -9.36 5.09
C GLY A 160 16.91 -10.79 4.69
N SER A 161 17.41 -11.76 5.46
CA SER A 161 17.04 -13.19 5.32
C SER A 161 15.54 -13.41 5.41
N ASP A 162 14.88 -12.71 6.33
CA ASP A 162 13.48 -12.94 6.70
C ASP A 162 12.52 -11.87 6.15
N GLY A 163 12.96 -11.10 5.16
CA GLY A 163 12.15 -10.06 4.50
C GLY A 163 12.61 -8.62 4.78
N PRO A 164 11.72 -7.61 4.69
CA PRO A 164 12.10 -6.20 4.70
C PRO A 164 12.57 -5.71 6.08
N ILE A 165 13.69 -5.00 6.11
CA ILE A 165 14.27 -4.42 7.32
C ILE A 165 13.73 -2.99 7.50
N LYS A 166 12.74 -2.83 8.38
CA LYS A 166 12.05 -1.55 8.65
C LYS A 166 12.98 -0.38 8.98
N LYS A 167 14.06 -0.62 9.74
CA LYS A 167 15.07 0.42 10.07
C LYS A 167 15.82 0.91 8.83
N ARG A 168 16.15 0.03 7.89
CA ARG A 168 16.84 0.36 6.63
C ARG A 168 15.91 1.09 5.66
N GLN A 169 14.66 0.68 5.54
CA GLN A 169 13.66 1.45 4.79
C GLN A 169 13.42 2.84 5.40
N LYS A 170 13.36 2.95 6.74
CA LYS A 170 13.29 4.26 7.43
C LYS A 170 14.50 5.14 7.08
N LEU A 171 15.69 4.55 6.95
CA LEU A 171 16.89 5.27 6.54
C LEU A 171 16.75 5.85 5.11
N MET A 172 16.16 5.10 4.17
CA MET A 172 15.88 5.59 2.81
C MET A 172 15.05 6.88 2.81
N ARG A 173 14.02 6.93 3.65
CA ARG A 173 13.20 8.13 3.87
C ARG A 173 14.01 9.26 4.51
N ASN A 174 14.75 8.96 5.57
CA ASN A 174 15.52 9.97 6.31
C ASN A 174 16.63 10.61 5.46
N LEU A 175 17.21 9.86 4.53
CA LEU A 175 18.20 10.34 3.54
C LEU A 175 17.56 10.96 2.30
N ARG A 176 16.22 11.03 2.23
CA ARG A 176 15.44 11.60 1.13
C ARG A 176 15.70 10.93 -0.23
N ILE A 177 16.06 9.64 -0.20
CA ILE A 177 16.35 8.87 -1.42
C ILE A 177 15.10 8.73 -2.28
N VAL A 178 13.93 8.55 -1.66
CA VAL A 178 12.64 8.46 -2.38
C VAL A 178 12.42 9.71 -3.24
N GLU A 179 12.61 10.93 -2.73
CA GLU A 179 12.45 12.13 -3.55
C GLU A 179 13.52 12.27 -4.64
N LEU A 180 14.73 11.77 -4.40
CA LEU A 180 15.78 11.74 -5.42
C LEU A 180 15.41 10.78 -6.55
N LEU A 181 14.86 9.60 -6.23
CA LEU A 181 14.36 8.64 -7.22
C LEU A 181 13.18 9.22 -8.00
N VAL A 182 12.22 9.90 -7.34
CA VAL A 182 11.15 10.61 -8.05
C VAL A 182 11.70 11.71 -8.95
N SER A 183 12.72 12.44 -8.51
CA SER A 183 13.37 13.47 -9.32
C SER A 183 14.10 12.88 -10.53
N LEU A 184 14.68 11.69 -10.37
CA LEU A 184 15.28 10.91 -11.46
C LEU A 184 14.23 10.47 -12.48
N LEU A 185 13.10 9.93 -12.02
CA LEU A 185 11.99 9.49 -12.89
C LEU A 185 11.34 10.65 -13.67
N LYS A 186 11.48 11.90 -13.19
CA LYS A 186 11.02 13.11 -13.88
C LYS A 186 11.95 13.58 -15.00
N VAL A 187 13.13 12.98 -15.15
CA VAL A 187 14.07 13.34 -16.20
C VAL A 187 13.48 12.98 -17.56
N PRO A 188 13.38 13.93 -18.52
CA PRO A 188 12.96 13.63 -19.88
C PRO A 188 13.93 12.66 -20.53
N PHE A 189 13.40 11.59 -21.13
CA PHE A 189 14.20 10.50 -21.70
C PHE A 189 13.72 10.03 -23.09
N LEU A 190 12.51 10.41 -23.50
CA LEU A 190 12.01 10.07 -24.83
C LEU A 190 12.84 10.78 -25.89
N GLU A 191 13.14 10.04 -26.97
CA GLU A 191 13.91 10.52 -28.13
C GLU A 191 15.34 10.95 -27.78
N SER A 192 15.85 10.64 -26.58
CA SER A 192 17.25 10.86 -26.23
C SER A 192 18.15 9.74 -26.75
N ALA A 193 19.40 10.07 -27.05
CA ALA A 193 20.40 9.09 -27.52
C ALA A 193 20.65 7.93 -26.53
N ASP A 194 20.28 8.11 -25.27
CA ASP A 194 20.43 7.15 -24.19
C ASP A 194 19.09 6.70 -23.57
N GLN A 195 18.00 6.82 -24.33
CA GLN A 195 16.66 6.39 -23.93
C GLN A 195 16.64 4.96 -23.38
N VAL A 196 17.37 4.03 -24.02
CA VAL A 196 17.45 2.62 -23.57
C VAL A 196 18.10 2.50 -22.19
N HIS A 197 19.18 3.25 -21.96
CA HIS A 197 19.87 3.25 -20.66
C HIS A 197 18.98 3.84 -19.56
N LEU A 198 18.34 4.99 -19.83
CA LEU A 198 17.41 5.63 -18.90
C LEU A 198 16.19 4.76 -18.60
N THR A 199 15.67 4.05 -19.60
CA THR A 199 14.54 3.12 -19.43
C THR A 199 14.89 2.02 -18.43
N ASN A 200 16.08 1.41 -18.54
CA ASN A 200 16.53 0.38 -17.62
C ASN A 200 16.78 0.92 -16.20
N ILE A 201 17.34 2.14 -16.10
CA ILE A 201 17.53 2.83 -14.81
C ILE A 201 16.19 3.11 -14.14
N PHE A 202 15.18 3.56 -14.90
CA PHE A 202 13.85 3.89 -14.37
C PHE A 202 13.12 2.64 -13.88
N VAL A 203 13.21 1.53 -14.62
CA VAL A 203 12.67 0.23 -14.17
C VAL A 203 13.30 -0.17 -12.83
N GLU A 204 14.62 -0.06 -12.69
CA GLU A 204 15.26 -0.40 -11.40
C GLU A 204 14.92 0.61 -10.30
N ALA A 205 14.74 1.88 -10.61
CA ALA A 205 14.25 2.87 -9.65
C ALA A 205 12.84 2.51 -9.13
N TYR A 206 11.94 2.05 -9.99
CA TYR A 206 10.64 1.52 -9.55
C TYR A 206 10.79 0.26 -8.68
N ASN A 207 11.74 -0.64 -8.98
CA ASN A 207 12.01 -1.80 -8.14
C ASN A 207 12.49 -1.40 -6.73
N VAL A 208 13.30 -0.35 -6.61
CA VAL A 208 13.71 0.22 -5.31
C VAL A 208 12.50 0.80 -4.59
N LEU A 209 11.66 1.60 -5.26
CA LEU A 209 10.47 2.19 -4.66
C LEU A 209 9.44 1.14 -4.23
N TYR A 210 9.24 0.09 -5.02
CA TYR A 210 8.41 -1.07 -4.66
C TYR A 210 8.95 -1.74 -3.39
N THR A 211 10.25 -2.05 -3.34
CA THR A 211 10.87 -2.70 -2.17
C THR A 211 10.83 -1.83 -0.90
N TYR A 212 10.82 -0.50 -1.07
CA TYR A 212 10.63 0.45 0.02
C TYR A 212 9.22 0.39 0.64
N LEU A 213 8.22 -0.08 -0.11
CA LEU A 213 6.82 -0.21 0.31
C LEU A 213 6.51 -1.56 0.97
N ILE A 214 7.22 -2.63 0.60
CA ILE A 214 7.02 -3.96 1.18
C ILE A 214 7.15 -3.93 2.72
N GLY A 215 6.28 -4.63 3.43
CA GLY A 215 6.33 -4.78 4.90
C GLY A 215 5.46 -3.78 5.67
N ASP A 216 4.44 -3.23 5.00
CA ASP A 216 3.28 -2.50 5.56
C ASP A 216 3.67 -1.32 6.45
N SER A 217 4.62 -0.52 5.98
CA SER A 217 5.04 0.70 6.67
C SER A 217 4.16 1.86 6.26
N ARG A 218 3.09 2.09 7.03
CA ARG A 218 2.15 3.22 6.81
C ARG A 218 2.85 4.58 6.68
N LYS A 219 3.93 4.81 7.43
CA LYS A 219 4.72 6.07 7.32
C LYS A 219 5.51 6.16 6.01
N ASN A 220 5.88 5.04 5.40
CA ASN A 220 6.57 5.01 4.11
C ASN A 220 5.58 5.21 2.97
N GLU A 221 4.43 4.53 3.00
CA GLU A 221 3.32 4.70 2.06
C GLU A 221 2.88 6.16 2.00
N LEU A 222 2.51 6.76 3.15
CA LEU A 222 2.09 8.17 3.21
C LEU A 222 3.19 9.15 2.77
N TYR A 223 4.47 8.78 2.92
CA TYR A 223 5.58 9.63 2.50
C TYR A 223 5.69 9.74 0.98
N ILE A 224 5.45 8.64 0.27
CA ILE A 224 5.56 8.58 -1.19
C ILE A 224 4.21 8.89 -1.89
N ALA A 225 3.08 8.70 -1.20
CA ALA A 225 1.71 8.90 -1.73
C ALA A 225 1.49 10.27 -2.38
N LYS A 226 2.16 11.32 -1.89
CA LYS A 226 2.14 12.67 -2.48
C LYS A 226 2.59 12.74 -3.95
N TYR A 227 3.19 11.66 -4.47
CA TYR A 227 3.64 11.55 -5.86
C TYR A 227 2.76 10.63 -6.72
N ILE A 228 1.64 10.10 -6.20
CA ILE A 228 0.75 9.18 -6.95
C ILE A 228 0.36 9.78 -8.30
N ASP A 229 -0.12 11.03 -8.34
CA ASP A 229 -0.54 11.68 -9.58
C ASP A 229 0.57 11.68 -10.64
N PHE A 230 1.81 11.90 -10.21
CA PHE A 230 2.97 11.80 -11.09
C PHE A 230 3.17 10.37 -11.59
N PHE A 231 3.12 9.35 -10.73
CA PHE A 231 3.29 7.96 -11.15
C PHE A 231 2.19 7.49 -12.10
N LEU A 232 0.96 7.98 -11.94
CA LEU A 232 -0.13 7.67 -12.87
C LEU A 232 0.16 8.18 -14.29
N THR A 233 0.85 9.32 -14.45
CA THR A 233 1.26 9.78 -15.79
C THR A 233 2.30 8.88 -16.43
N GLN A 234 2.96 8.01 -15.65
CA GLN A 234 4.02 7.13 -16.14
C GLN A 234 3.47 5.85 -16.76
N PHE A 235 2.20 5.52 -16.52
CA PHE A 235 1.57 4.30 -17.01
C PHE A 235 1.52 4.25 -18.55
N GLU A 236 1.45 5.42 -19.20
CA GLU A 236 1.37 5.53 -20.66
C GLU A 236 2.69 5.26 -21.37
N TYR A 237 3.83 5.25 -20.66
CA TYR A 237 5.12 5.00 -21.28
C TYR A 237 5.28 3.53 -21.67
N LYS A 238 5.17 3.28 -22.98
CA LYS A 238 5.46 1.99 -23.64
C LYS A 238 6.95 1.70 -23.82
N ALA A 239 7.82 2.69 -23.59
CA ALA A 239 9.26 2.51 -23.67
C ALA A 239 9.72 1.55 -22.55
N GLY A 240 10.10 0.33 -22.94
CA GLY A 240 10.46 -0.73 -22.00
C GLY A 240 9.33 -1.13 -21.06
N ARG A 241 9.68 -1.49 -19.81
CA ARG A 241 8.72 -1.94 -18.78
C ARG A 241 8.36 -0.83 -17.77
N ILE A 242 8.51 0.44 -18.14
CA ILE A 242 8.30 1.59 -17.22
C ILE A 242 6.85 1.63 -16.74
N GLY A 243 5.88 1.71 -17.64
CA GLY A 243 4.45 1.80 -17.26
C GLY A 243 4.00 0.62 -16.40
N LEU A 244 4.48 -0.59 -16.73
CA LEU A 244 4.20 -1.79 -15.93
C LEU A 244 4.81 -1.74 -14.53
N SER A 245 6.05 -1.25 -14.41
CA SER A 245 6.74 -1.14 -13.12
C SER A 245 6.11 -0.05 -12.24
N ALA A 246 5.69 1.06 -12.85
CA ALA A 246 4.93 2.11 -12.18
C ALA A 246 3.58 1.58 -11.67
N ALA A 247 2.82 0.88 -12.51
CA ALA A 247 1.55 0.28 -12.12
C ALA A 247 1.70 -0.69 -10.96
N HIS A 248 2.69 -1.59 -11.03
CA HIS A 248 2.96 -2.54 -9.95
C HIS A 248 3.31 -1.87 -8.62
N MET A 249 4.16 -0.83 -8.66
CA MET A 249 4.51 -0.06 -7.46
C MET A 249 3.32 0.73 -6.90
N VAL A 250 2.50 1.35 -7.76
CA VAL A 250 1.30 2.08 -7.33
C VAL A 250 0.24 1.16 -6.72
N MET A 251 0.07 -0.05 -7.25
CA MET A 251 -0.83 -1.05 -6.65
C MET A 251 -0.41 -1.36 -5.21
N GLU A 252 0.87 -1.63 -4.98
CA GLU A 252 1.40 -1.90 -3.64
C GLU A 252 1.28 -0.69 -2.71
N LEU A 253 1.45 0.53 -3.23
CA LEU A 253 1.28 1.76 -2.47
C LEU A 253 -0.15 1.98 -1.97
N ILE A 254 -1.15 1.62 -2.79
CA ILE A 254 -2.56 1.85 -2.48
C ILE A 254 -3.12 0.75 -1.59
N ARG A 255 -2.58 -0.47 -1.69
CA ARG A 255 -3.03 -1.67 -0.98
C ARG A 255 -3.22 -1.41 0.51
N ASP A 256 -4.42 -1.74 0.99
CA ASP A 256 -4.79 -1.70 2.40
C ASP A 256 -4.43 -0.39 3.10
N ASN A 257 -4.46 0.75 2.38
CA ASN A 257 -4.22 2.08 2.95
C ASN A 257 -5.41 2.99 2.75
N ARG A 258 -6.34 2.95 3.72
CA ARG A 258 -7.57 3.75 3.70
C ARG A 258 -7.32 5.25 3.47
N LYS A 259 -6.27 5.82 4.07
CA LYS A 259 -5.93 7.24 3.91
C LYS A 259 -5.53 7.62 2.48
N ILE A 260 -4.97 6.67 1.73
CA ILE A 260 -4.63 6.84 0.32
C ILE A 260 -5.86 6.55 -0.54
N VAL A 261 -6.54 5.43 -0.29
CA VAL A 261 -7.71 4.98 -1.06
C VAL A 261 -8.83 6.02 -1.03
N ASP A 262 -9.13 6.64 0.12
CA ASP A 262 -10.16 7.68 0.22
C ASP A 262 -9.82 8.95 -0.60
N ARG A 263 -8.57 9.15 -1.01
CA ARG A 263 -8.13 10.25 -1.90
C ARG A 263 -8.03 9.84 -3.37
N ILE A 264 -8.23 8.57 -3.68
CA ILE A 264 -8.31 8.11 -5.07
C ILE A 264 -9.67 8.55 -5.63
N SER A 265 -9.68 9.69 -6.31
CA SER A 265 -10.87 10.20 -7.00
C SER A 265 -11.38 9.27 -8.11
N HIS A 266 -12.67 9.42 -8.45
CA HIS A 266 -13.29 8.79 -9.63
C HIS A 266 -12.54 9.09 -10.94
N ASN A 267 -11.89 10.25 -11.06
CA ASN A 267 -11.07 10.57 -12.23
C ASN A 267 -9.83 9.65 -12.35
N HIS A 268 -9.26 9.22 -11.22
CA HIS A 268 -8.19 8.21 -11.25
C HIS A 268 -8.72 6.86 -11.72
N ILE A 269 -9.90 6.46 -11.25
CA ILE A 269 -10.57 5.22 -11.66
C ILE A 269 -10.85 5.24 -13.18
N ASN A 270 -11.35 6.36 -13.72
CA ASN A 270 -11.58 6.51 -15.15
C ASN A 270 -10.30 6.30 -15.96
N LYS A 271 -9.18 6.90 -15.55
CA LYS A 271 -7.88 6.66 -16.20
C LYS A 271 -7.47 5.19 -16.18
N PHE A 272 -7.72 4.47 -15.09
CA PHE A 272 -7.40 3.03 -15.01
C PHE A 272 -8.26 2.22 -15.98
N VAL A 273 -9.54 2.56 -16.08
CA VAL A 273 -10.47 1.93 -17.02
C VAL A 273 -10.11 2.27 -18.48
N GLU A 274 -9.76 3.53 -18.79
CA GLU A 274 -9.28 3.94 -20.12
C GLU A 274 -8.00 3.20 -20.54
N LEU A 275 -7.05 3.04 -19.62
CA LEU A 275 -5.83 2.26 -19.87
C LEU A 275 -6.12 0.79 -20.09
N LEU A 276 -7.02 0.20 -19.30
CA LEU A 276 -7.51 -1.17 -19.48
C LEU A 276 -8.22 -1.34 -20.83
N GLN A 277 -8.95 -0.31 -21.28
CA GLN A 277 -9.65 -0.32 -22.58
C GLN A 277 -8.70 -0.26 -23.76
N ARG A 278 -7.62 0.51 -23.62
CA ARG A 278 -6.56 0.59 -24.64
C ARG A 278 -5.69 -0.66 -24.67
N GLU A 279 -5.43 -1.23 -23.49
CA GLU A 279 -4.51 -2.35 -23.29
C GLU A 279 -5.12 -3.34 -22.28
N LYS A 280 -5.48 -4.53 -22.76
CA LYS A 280 -6.01 -5.65 -21.96
C LYS A 280 -4.93 -6.27 -21.04
N ASN A 281 -4.39 -5.47 -20.13
CA ASN A 281 -3.34 -5.86 -19.19
C ASN A 281 -3.96 -6.14 -17.82
N TYR A 282 -3.73 -7.34 -17.30
CA TYR A 282 -4.32 -7.80 -16.03
C TYR A 282 -3.94 -6.94 -14.82
N ARG A 283 -2.83 -6.19 -14.89
CA ARG A 283 -2.39 -5.32 -13.79
C ARG A 283 -3.34 -4.14 -13.56
N TYR A 284 -4.03 -3.67 -14.59
CA TYR A 284 -5.05 -2.63 -14.41
C TYR A 284 -6.30 -3.20 -13.71
N LEU A 285 -6.63 -4.48 -13.94
CA LEU A 285 -7.66 -5.19 -13.16
C LEU A 285 -7.25 -5.33 -11.70
N GLU A 286 -6.00 -5.72 -11.43
CA GLU A 286 -5.47 -5.77 -10.06
C GLU A 286 -5.56 -4.43 -9.33
N LEU A 287 -5.21 -3.34 -10.02
CA LEU A 287 -5.31 -2.00 -9.47
C LEU A 287 -6.75 -1.63 -9.11
N LEU A 288 -7.72 -1.96 -9.98
CA LEU A 288 -9.15 -1.77 -9.69
C LEU A 288 -9.60 -2.64 -8.51
N SER A 289 -9.12 -3.89 -8.41
CA SER A 289 -9.44 -4.79 -7.29
C SER A 289 -8.98 -4.23 -5.94
N VAL A 290 -7.78 -3.64 -5.89
CA VAL A 290 -7.23 -3.01 -4.69
C VAL A 290 -8.06 -1.80 -4.23
N LEU A 291 -8.83 -1.17 -5.11
CA LEU A 291 -9.72 -0.06 -4.75
C LEU A 291 -11.08 -0.51 -4.21
N CYS A 292 -11.43 -1.78 -4.37
CA CYS A 292 -12.73 -2.31 -3.94
C CYS A 292 -12.77 -2.67 -2.44
N LEU A 293 -11.61 -3.01 -1.86
CA LEU A 293 -11.47 -3.47 -0.47
C LEU A 293 -10.27 -2.81 0.19
N CYS A 294 -10.38 -2.52 1.48
CA CYS A 294 -9.27 -2.06 2.30
C CYS A 294 -9.36 -2.70 3.68
N ASP A 295 -8.30 -3.38 4.12
CA ASP A 295 -8.24 -4.10 5.40
C ASP A 295 -9.42 -5.08 5.57
N GLY A 296 -9.81 -5.75 4.48
CA GLY A 296 -10.95 -6.69 4.44
C GLY A 296 -12.34 -6.06 4.42
N VAL A 297 -12.44 -4.72 4.48
CA VAL A 297 -13.71 -3.99 4.44
C VAL A 297 -13.99 -3.47 3.03
N SER A 298 -15.21 -3.68 2.54
CA SER A 298 -15.62 -3.22 1.21
C SER A 298 -15.76 -1.69 1.13
N ILE A 299 -15.45 -1.13 -0.04
CA ILE A 299 -15.58 0.29 -0.34
C ILE A 299 -16.71 0.47 -1.33
N ALA A 300 -17.94 0.55 -0.80
CA ALA A 300 -19.16 0.53 -1.59
C ALA A 300 -19.20 1.59 -2.71
N ASP A 301 -18.69 2.81 -2.45
CA ASP A 301 -18.62 3.87 -3.47
C ASP A 301 -17.74 3.47 -4.66
N ASN A 302 -16.51 3.01 -4.38
CA ASN A 302 -15.58 2.54 -5.40
C ASN A 302 -16.14 1.32 -6.14
N GLN A 303 -16.69 0.32 -5.42
CA GLN A 303 -17.28 -0.86 -6.05
C GLN A 303 -18.40 -0.47 -7.02
N ARG A 304 -19.34 0.38 -6.57
CA ARG A 304 -20.45 0.85 -7.40
C ARG A 304 -19.96 1.64 -8.61
N TYR A 305 -19.01 2.56 -8.41
CA TYR A 305 -18.48 3.39 -9.48
C TYR A 305 -17.73 2.55 -10.52
N ILE A 306 -16.81 1.67 -10.08
CA ILE A 306 -16.07 0.77 -10.97
C ILE A 306 -17.04 -0.11 -11.77
N THR A 307 -18.07 -0.69 -11.15
CA THR A 307 -19.09 -1.44 -11.91
C THR A 307 -19.76 -0.59 -13.00
N GLN A 308 -20.09 0.67 -12.69
CA GLN A 308 -20.71 1.56 -13.66
C GLN A 308 -19.78 1.90 -14.84
N VAL A 309 -18.52 2.26 -14.57
CA VAL A 309 -17.61 2.70 -15.64
C VAL A 309 -16.96 1.56 -16.42
N TRP A 310 -16.66 0.43 -15.76
CA TRP A 310 -16.01 -0.71 -16.41
C TRP A 310 -17.01 -1.65 -17.09
N LEU A 311 -18.09 -2.05 -16.42
CA LEU A 311 -19.03 -3.05 -16.94
C LEU A 311 -20.18 -2.45 -17.75
N LYS A 312 -20.73 -1.32 -17.28
CA LYS A 312 -21.84 -0.62 -17.96
C LYS A 312 -21.38 0.48 -18.92
N GLY A 313 -20.07 0.71 -19.02
CA GLY A 313 -19.50 1.68 -19.96
C GLY A 313 -19.78 1.33 -21.42
N GLU A 314 -19.54 2.29 -22.31
CA GLU A 314 -19.80 2.12 -23.75
C GLU A 314 -18.90 1.04 -24.39
N ASN A 315 -17.68 0.85 -23.87
CA ASN A 315 -16.71 -0.09 -24.41
C ASN A 315 -16.71 -1.42 -23.66
N LYS A 316 -17.53 -2.37 -24.14
CA LYS A 316 -17.63 -3.73 -23.59
C LYS A 316 -16.51 -4.67 -24.02
N ASP A 317 -15.58 -4.24 -24.88
CA ASP A 317 -14.53 -5.13 -25.41
C ASP A 317 -13.45 -5.49 -24.37
N CYS A 318 -13.57 -5.04 -23.13
CA CYS A 318 -12.53 -5.14 -22.10
C CYS A 318 -12.83 -6.22 -21.06
N VAL A 319 -13.75 -7.12 -21.38
CA VAL A 319 -14.17 -8.26 -20.57
C VAL A 319 -14.06 -9.52 -21.42
N TYR A 320 -13.38 -10.54 -20.91
CA TYR A 320 -13.43 -11.88 -21.48
C TYR A 320 -14.79 -12.50 -21.18
N LEU A 321 -15.48 -12.95 -22.22
CA LEU A 321 -16.79 -13.57 -22.07
C LEU A 321 -16.59 -15.06 -21.81
N THR A 322 -17.31 -15.60 -20.84
CA THR A 322 -17.40 -17.04 -20.61
C THR A 322 -18.85 -17.46 -20.73
N ASP A 323 -19.09 -18.59 -21.37
CA ASP A 323 -20.45 -19.08 -21.53
C ASP A 323 -20.49 -20.60 -21.77
N LEU A 324 -21.65 -21.18 -21.51
CA LEU A 324 -21.90 -22.60 -21.74
C LEU A 324 -22.06 -22.89 -23.23
N GLY A 325 -21.48 -24.00 -23.68
CA GLY A 325 -21.57 -24.47 -25.05
C GLY A 325 -23.01 -24.58 -25.56
N ASP A 326 -23.96 -24.91 -24.69
CA ASP A 326 -25.40 -24.95 -24.98
C ASP A 326 -25.95 -23.64 -25.55
N LYS A 327 -25.50 -22.48 -25.03
CA LYS A 327 -25.97 -21.16 -25.47
C LYS A 327 -25.31 -20.69 -26.76
N ILE A 328 -24.07 -21.13 -27.01
CA ILE A 328 -23.27 -20.70 -28.16
C ILE A 328 -23.24 -21.73 -29.30
N GLY A 329 -24.08 -22.77 -29.23
CA GLY A 329 -24.17 -23.82 -30.26
C GLY A 329 -22.95 -24.75 -30.35
N LYS A 330 -22.26 -24.96 -29.22
CA LYS A 330 -21.11 -25.85 -29.05
C LYS A 330 -21.47 -27.07 -28.18
N THR A 331 -20.46 -27.84 -27.78
CA THR A 331 -20.64 -29.05 -26.97
C THR A 331 -21.34 -28.72 -25.66
N LYS A 332 -22.44 -29.43 -25.39
CA LYS A 332 -23.25 -29.25 -24.19
C LYS A 332 -22.46 -29.52 -22.92
N GLY A 333 -22.67 -28.72 -21.87
CA GLY A 333 -22.00 -28.89 -20.58
C GLY A 333 -20.50 -28.55 -20.56
N VAL A 334 -19.95 -27.95 -21.63
CA VAL A 334 -18.57 -27.47 -21.68
C VAL A 334 -18.57 -25.95 -21.67
N VAL A 335 -17.72 -25.34 -20.85
CA VAL A 335 -17.56 -23.88 -20.79
C VAL A 335 -16.50 -23.41 -21.80
N TYR A 336 -16.83 -22.36 -22.53
CA TYR A 336 -15.95 -21.71 -23.49
C TYR A 336 -15.63 -20.30 -23.03
N VAL A 337 -14.47 -19.79 -23.45
CA VAL A 337 -14.03 -18.41 -23.24
C VAL A 337 -13.82 -17.71 -24.58
N SER A 338 -14.17 -16.43 -24.63
CA SER A 338 -13.93 -15.55 -25.76
C SER A 338 -13.20 -14.29 -25.33
N VAL A 339 -12.02 -14.07 -25.92
CA VAL A 339 -11.14 -12.93 -25.64
C VAL A 339 -11.39 -11.70 -26.54
N ASN A 340 -12.21 -11.87 -27.57
CA ASN A 340 -12.48 -10.90 -28.63
C ASN A 340 -13.99 -10.64 -28.79
N SER A 341 -14.67 -10.40 -27.65
CA SER A 341 -16.08 -10.00 -27.62
C SER A 341 -17.04 -10.97 -28.32
N GLY A 342 -16.79 -12.28 -28.20
CA GLY A 342 -17.68 -13.32 -28.72
C GLY A 342 -17.41 -13.76 -30.16
N ASN A 343 -16.39 -13.19 -30.83
CA ASN A 343 -16.06 -13.55 -32.21
C ASN A 343 -15.47 -14.96 -32.32
N THR A 344 -14.59 -15.34 -31.39
CA THR A 344 -14.01 -16.69 -31.32
C THR A 344 -14.16 -17.27 -29.92
N TRP A 345 -14.56 -18.54 -29.86
CA TRP A 345 -14.76 -19.28 -28.62
C TRP A 345 -13.80 -20.45 -28.55
N THR A 346 -13.02 -20.51 -27.47
CA THR A 346 -12.10 -21.61 -27.17
C THR A 346 -12.58 -22.34 -25.93
N GLU A 347 -12.43 -23.66 -25.88
CA GLU A 347 -12.77 -24.43 -24.67
C GLU A 347 -11.91 -23.93 -23.51
N LEU A 348 -12.52 -23.70 -22.35
CA LEU A 348 -11.81 -23.12 -21.20
C LEU A 348 -10.61 -23.97 -20.77
N LYS A 349 -10.72 -25.31 -20.86
CA LYS A 349 -9.60 -26.23 -20.61
C LYS A 349 -8.44 -26.05 -21.59
N ASN A 350 -8.75 -25.85 -22.87
CA ASN A 350 -7.74 -25.69 -23.91
C ASN A 350 -7.09 -24.32 -23.79
N PHE A 351 -7.87 -23.29 -23.48
CA PHE A 351 -7.37 -21.96 -23.17
C PHE A 351 -6.43 -21.96 -21.96
N ALA A 352 -6.82 -22.62 -20.87
CA ALA A 352 -5.98 -22.75 -19.68
C ALA A 352 -4.69 -23.54 -19.96
N ALA A 353 -4.73 -24.54 -20.83
CA ALA A 353 -3.56 -25.29 -21.24
C ALA A 353 -2.66 -24.51 -22.23
N SER A 354 -3.24 -23.80 -23.19
CA SER A 354 -2.51 -23.11 -24.27
C SER A 354 -1.89 -21.79 -23.82
N ALA A 355 -2.57 -21.06 -22.94
CA ALA A 355 -2.10 -19.76 -22.47
C ALA A 355 -0.87 -19.86 -21.54
N SER A 356 -0.51 -21.08 -21.09
CA SER A 356 0.35 -21.30 -19.91
C SER A 356 -0.25 -20.64 -18.66
N VAL A 357 -0.12 -21.29 -17.50
CA VAL A 357 -0.62 -20.73 -16.22
C VAL A 357 0.01 -19.35 -15.93
N ASP A 358 1.16 -19.06 -16.54
CA ASP A 358 1.86 -17.78 -16.41
C ASP A 358 1.63 -16.78 -17.54
N GLY A 359 0.86 -17.12 -18.57
CA GLY A 359 0.55 -16.21 -19.67
C GLY A 359 -0.30 -15.03 -19.25
N ASP A 360 -0.09 -13.90 -19.91
CA ASP A 360 -0.81 -12.65 -19.63
C ASP A 360 -2.33 -12.78 -19.88
N GLU A 361 -2.76 -13.57 -20.89
CA GLU A 361 -4.18 -13.82 -21.17
C GLU A 361 -4.85 -14.64 -20.06
N TYR A 362 -4.20 -15.69 -19.56
CA TYR A 362 -4.73 -16.48 -18.45
C TYR A 362 -4.82 -15.64 -17.18
N LYS A 363 -3.77 -14.86 -16.87
CA LYS A 363 -3.76 -13.92 -15.74
C LYS A 363 -4.84 -12.86 -15.87
N PHE A 364 -5.15 -12.41 -17.09
CA PHE A 364 -6.25 -11.49 -17.34
C PHE A 364 -7.59 -12.10 -16.93
N LEU A 365 -7.91 -13.32 -17.39
CA LEU A 365 -9.13 -14.01 -16.99
C LEU A 365 -9.18 -14.19 -15.46
N GLU A 366 -8.08 -14.63 -14.85
CA GLU A 366 -8.01 -14.85 -13.41
C GLU A 366 -8.30 -13.57 -12.61
N ARG A 367 -7.66 -12.46 -13.00
CA ARG A 367 -7.83 -11.16 -12.34
C ARG A 367 -9.18 -10.52 -12.62
N GLN A 368 -9.79 -10.80 -13.78
CA GLN A 368 -11.15 -10.37 -14.08
C GLN A 368 -12.16 -11.06 -13.16
N LEU A 369 -12.05 -12.38 -13.02
CA LEU A 369 -12.90 -13.15 -12.11
C LEU A 369 -12.70 -12.71 -10.66
N GLU A 370 -11.46 -12.43 -10.26
CA GLU A 370 -11.17 -11.85 -8.96
C GLU A 370 -11.85 -10.49 -8.76
N LEU A 371 -11.77 -9.58 -9.74
CA LEU A 371 -12.43 -8.27 -9.67
C LEU A 371 -13.96 -8.40 -9.59
N PHE A 372 -14.59 -9.34 -10.31
CA PHE A 372 -16.03 -9.62 -10.15
C PHE A 372 -16.36 -9.98 -8.70
N GLY A 373 -15.56 -10.83 -8.06
CA GLY A 373 -15.72 -11.14 -6.65
C GLY A 373 -15.56 -9.91 -5.77
N MET A 374 -14.50 -9.12 -5.99
CA MET A 374 -14.22 -7.93 -5.18
C MET A 374 -15.28 -6.83 -5.32
N LEU A 375 -15.92 -6.69 -6.48
CA LEU A 375 -17.02 -5.75 -6.69
C LEU A 375 -18.29 -6.15 -5.92
N CYS A 376 -18.52 -7.46 -5.79
CA CYS A 376 -19.73 -8.02 -5.15
C CYS A 376 -19.59 -8.23 -3.63
N ARG A 377 -18.35 -8.25 -3.10
CA ARG A 377 -18.07 -8.40 -1.66
C ARG A 377 -18.86 -7.41 -0.80
N GLY A 378 -19.39 -7.90 0.33
CA GLY A 378 -20.19 -7.09 1.25
C GLY A 378 -21.62 -6.87 0.76
N GLN A 379 -22.19 -7.84 0.04
CA GLN A 379 -23.57 -7.83 -0.47
C GLN A 379 -23.89 -6.62 -1.36
N ASN A 380 -22.97 -6.26 -2.25
CA ASN A 380 -23.20 -5.19 -3.22
C ASN A 380 -24.20 -5.64 -4.30
N GLY A 381 -25.50 -5.51 -3.99
CA GLY A 381 -26.59 -5.95 -4.86
C GLY A 381 -26.55 -5.32 -6.26
N PHE A 382 -26.09 -4.07 -6.38
CA PHE A 382 -25.94 -3.42 -7.68
C PHE A 382 -24.95 -4.15 -8.59
N ALA A 383 -23.76 -4.46 -8.08
CA ALA A 383 -22.75 -5.18 -8.86
C ALA A 383 -23.19 -6.62 -9.19
N ILE A 384 -23.81 -7.30 -8.22
CA ILE A 384 -24.34 -8.65 -8.38
C ILE A 384 -25.40 -8.68 -9.49
N ASP A 385 -26.36 -7.76 -9.47
CA ASP A 385 -27.43 -7.69 -10.47
C ASP A 385 -26.87 -7.37 -11.87
N VAL A 386 -25.90 -6.46 -11.97
CA VAL A 386 -25.27 -6.12 -13.24
C VAL A 386 -24.53 -7.33 -13.85
N ILE A 387 -23.73 -8.04 -13.05
CA ILE A 387 -22.93 -9.18 -13.54
C ILE A 387 -23.82 -10.38 -13.88
N THR A 388 -24.78 -10.71 -13.03
CA THR A 388 -25.55 -11.96 -13.13
C THR A 388 -26.84 -11.84 -13.95
N LYS A 389 -27.52 -10.68 -13.92
CA LYS A 389 -28.84 -10.49 -14.54
C LYS A 389 -28.79 -9.58 -15.77
N GLU A 390 -28.25 -8.37 -15.64
CA GLU A 390 -28.28 -7.38 -16.72
C GLU A 390 -27.37 -7.76 -17.89
N LEU A 391 -26.10 -8.06 -17.60
CA LEU A 391 -25.08 -8.35 -18.62
C LEU A 391 -24.85 -9.84 -18.81
N ASN A 392 -25.29 -10.67 -17.87
CA ASN A 392 -25.18 -12.13 -17.92
C ASN A 392 -23.73 -12.62 -18.16
N TYR A 393 -22.76 -11.96 -17.54
CA TYR A 393 -21.34 -12.29 -17.68
C TYR A 393 -20.95 -13.57 -16.94
N LEU A 394 -21.69 -13.94 -15.89
CA LEU A 394 -21.46 -15.17 -15.16
C LEU A 394 -22.78 -15.69 -14.60
N THR A 395 -23.10 -16.95 -14.88
CA THR A 395 -24.27 -17.64 -14.35
C THR A 395 -23.90 -18.67 -13.28
N TRP A 396 -24.85 -19.02 -12.40
CA TRP A 396 -24.66 -20.09 -11.43
C TRP A 396 -24.25 -21.41 -12.13
N THR A 397 -24.95 -21.74 -13.21
CA THR A 397 -24.76 -23.00 -13.95
C THR A 397 -23.37 -23.11 -14.55
N GLU A 398 -22.88 -22.02 -15.10
CA GLU A 398 -21.54 -21.93 -15.67
C GLU A 398 -20.47 -22.02 -14.57
N ALA A 399 -20.60 -21.22 -13.50
CA ALA A 399 -19.65 -21.22 -12.39
C ALA A 399 -19.56 -22.59 -11.70
N PHE A 400 -20.71 -23.25 -11.50
CA PHE A 400 -20.77 -24.59 -10.93
C PHE A 400 -20.14 -25.64 -11.86
N THR A 401 -20.39 -25.54 -13.16
CA THR A 401 -19.76 -26.44 -14.15
C THR A 401 -18.24 -26.30 -14.13
N CYS A 402 -17.71 -25.07 -14.08
CA CYS A 402 -16.28 -24.82 -13.92
C CYS A 402 -15.71 -25.37 -12.60
N LEU A 403 -16.46 -25.29 -11.50
CA LEU A 403 -16.02 -25.83 -10.21
C LEU A 403 -15.90 -27.36 -10.22
N CYS A 404 -16.85 -28.03 -10.86
CA CYS A 404 -16.92 -29.49 -10.96
C CYS A 404 -15.93 -30.08 -11.99
N ASP A 405 -15.50 -29.31 -12.98
CA ASP A 405 -14.56 -29.78 -13.99
C ASP A 405 -13.15 -29.99 -13.41
N THR A 406 -12.77 -31.27 -13.23
CA THR A 406 -11.45 -31.65 -12.70
C THR A 406 -10.31 -31.45 -13.68
N THR A 407 -10.60 -31.13 -14.95
CA THR A 407 -9.58 -30.86 -15.97
C THR A 407 -9.05 -29.43 -15.92
N LEU A 408 -9.77 -28.51 -15.24
CA LEU A 408 -9.36 -27.13 -15.06
C LEU A 408 -8.32 -26.99 -13.93
N PRO A 409 -7.40 -26.00 -14.01
CA PRO A 409 -6.44 -25.73 -12.95
C PRO A 409 -7.11 -25.45 -11.60
N GLU A 410 -6.54 -25.98 -10.52
CA GLU A 410 -7.07 -25.82 -9.15
C GLU A 410 -7.26 -24.35 -8.77
N ARG A 411 -6.34 -23.49 -9.19
CA ARG A 411 -6.40 -22.04 -8.94
C ARG A 411 -7.63 -21.38 -9.57
N LEU A 412 -8.01 -21.78 -10.78
CA LEU A 412 -9.19 -21.25 -11.46
C LEU A 412 -10.47 -21.77 -10.81
N ARG A 413 -10.50 -23.07 -10.45
CA ARG A 413 -11.62 -23.68 -9.72
C ARG A 413 -11.85 -23.01 -8.37
N ALA A 414 -10.79 -22.67 -7.64
CA ALA A 414 -10.87 -21.90 -6.40
C ALA A 414 -11.52 -20.53 -6.62
N LYS A 415 -11.16 -19.81 -7.71
CA LYS A 415 -11.80 -18.53 -8.05
C LYS A 415 -13.28 -18.66 -8.37
N TYR A 416 -13.70 -19.69 -9.12
CA TYR A 416 -15.12 -19.95 -9.34
C TYR A 416 -15.85 -20.32 -8.04
N CYS A 417 -15.20 -21.05 -7.12
CA CYS A 417 -15.75 -21.34 -5.79
C CYS A 417 -16.00 -20.04 -5.00
N GLU A 418 -15.01 -19.15 -4.93
CA GLU A 418 -15.12 -17.84 -4.27
C GLU A 418 -16.25 -16.99 -4.89
N LEU A 419 -16.38 -17.01 -6.22
CA LEU A 419 -17.44 -16.33 -6.94
C LEU A 419 -18.82 -16.91 -6.63
N ILE A 420 -18.95 -18.24 -6.52
CA ILE A 420 -20.23 -18.86 -6.14
C ILE A 420 -20.66 -18.37 -4.76
N ILE A 421 -19.73 -18.36 -3.80
CA ILE A 421 -20.01 -17.88 -2.46
C ILE A 421 -20.46 -16.41 -2.50
N THR A 422 -19.73 -15.57 -3.23
CA THR A 422 -19.95 -14.10 -3.19
C THR A 422 -21.14 -13.64 -4.03
N LEU A 423 -21.38 -14.25 -5.20
CA LEU A 423 -22.42 -13.81 -6.14
C LEU A 423 -23.73 -14.59 -6.01
N PHE A 424 -23.70 -15.82 -5.49
CA PHE A 424 -24.87 -16.72 -5.46
C PHE A 424 -25.30 -17.15 -4.06
N VAL A 425 -24.42 -17.13 -3.05
CA VAL A 425 -24.72 -17.57 -1.68
C VAL A 425 -24.89 -16.38 -0.72
N ASP A 426 -23.91 -15.49 -0.66
CA ASP A 426 -23.90 -14.29 0.19
C ASP A 426 -24.68 -13.14 -0.48
N ILE A 427 -26.00 -13.34 -0.63
CA ILE A 427 -26.90 -12.34 -1.22
C ILE A 427 -28.08 -12.06 -0.29
N GLY A 428 -28.40 -10.77 -0.14
CA GLY A 428 -29.67 -10.31 0.44
C GLY A 428 -29.89 -10.85 1.86
N ASP A 429 -31.01 -11.54 2.05
CA ASP A 429 -31.42 -12.05 3.36
C ASP A 429 -30.72 -13.35 3.80
N ASN A 430 -29.79 -13.87 2.99
CA ASN A 430 -29.00 -15.05 3.35
C ASN A 430 -28.00 -14.68 4.46
N VAL A 431 -28.47 -14.73 5.70
CA VAL A 431 -27.68 -14.49 6.90
C VAL A 431 -27.39 -15.80 7.63
N SER A 432 -26.29 -15.82 8.39
CA SER A 432 -25.95 -16.97 9.22
C SER A 432 -27.09 -17.26 10.20
N VAL A 433 -27.54 -18.51 10.25
CA VAL A 433 -28.53 -18.96 11.24
C VAL A 433 -28.01 -18.75 12.67
N ALA A 434 -26.68 -18.80 12.86
CA ALA A 434 -26.05 -18.52 14.14
C ALA A 434 -26.22 -17.06 14.59
N ASP A 435 -26.39 -16.11 13.67
CA ASP A 435 -26.65 -14.71 14.00
C ASP A 435 -28.13 -14.49 14.37
N ARG A 436 -29.01 -15.41 13.97
CA ARG A 436 -30.42 -15.46 14.37
C ARG A 436 -30.64 -16.48 15.49
N VAL A 437 -29.95 -16.33 16.62
CA VAL A 437 -30.37 -17.03 17.84
C VAL A 437 -31.72 -16.47 18.27
N LYS A 438 -32.77 -17.27 18.12
CA LYS A 438 -34.11 -16.91 18.58
C LYS A 438 -34.12 -17.01 20.11
N LEU A 439 -33.90 -15.88 20.79
CA LEU A 439 -33.86 -15.80 22.25
C LEU A 439 -35.26 -15.75 22.90
N SER A 440 -36.29 -15.51 22.10
CA SER A 440 -37.69 -15.41 22.54
C SER A 440 -38.57 -16.38 21.76
N TYR A 441 -39.28 -17.22 22.48
CA TYR A 441 -40.25 -18.17 21.94
C TYR A 441 -41.65 -17.77 22.39
N VAL A 442 -42.63 -17.91 21.51
CA VAL A 442 -44.05 -17.82 21.88
C VAL A 442 -44.39 -19.11 22.62
N TYR A 443 -44.89 -18.98 23.85
CA TYR A 443 -45.11 -20.12 24.73
C TYR A 443 -46.02 -21.19 24.11
N ASP A 444 -47.09 -20.76 23.43
CA ASP A 444 -48.07 -21.64 22.81
C ASP A 444 -47.52 -22.44 21.60
N ASP A 445 -46.44 -21.96 20.98
CA ASP A 445 -45.79 -22.60 19.84
C ASP A 445 -44.75 -23.66 20.26
N ILE A 446 -44.43 -23.73 21.56
CA ILE A 446 -43.49 -24.72 22.09
C ILE A 446 -44.22 -26.06 22.20
N LYS A 447 -43.93 -26.98 21.28
CA LYS A 447 -44.49 -28.35 21.33
C LYS A 447 -44.04 -29.05 22.61
N SER A 448 -44.98 -29.70 23.30
CA SER A 448 -44.75 -30.44 24.56
C SER A 448 -43.67 -31.54 24.47
N SER A 449 -43.34 -32.02 23.27
CA SER A 449 -42.24 -32.97 23.03
C SER A 449 -40.84 -32.35 23.11
N GLU A 450 -40.68 -31.04 22.91
CA GLU A 450 -39.39 -30.33 23.02
C GLU A 450 -39.07 -29.88 24.45
N VAL A 451 -40.12 -29.67 25.25
CA VAL A 451 -40.03 -29.27 26.67
C VAL A 451 -39.39 -30.36 27.54
N ASN A 452 -39.70 -31.63 27.26
CA ASN A 452 -39.26 -32.76 28.09
C ASN A 452 -37.84 -33.25 27.79
N GLY A 453 -37.17 -32.75 26.75
CA GLY A 453 -35.89 -33.28 26.29
C GLY A 453 -34.67 -32.41 26.54
N GLN A 454 -34.73 -31.10 26.28
CA GLN A 454 -33.49 -30.32 26.16
C GLN A 454 -33.55 -28.84 26.60
N ILE A 455 -34.74 -28.26 26.85
CA ILE A 455 -34.83 -26.82 27.12
C ILE A 455 -34.61 -26.49 28.61
N LEU A 456 -35.08 -27.35 29.53
CA LEU A 456 -34.97 -27.10 30.97
C LEU A 456 -33.54 -27.22 31.53
N THR A 457 -32.69 -28.05 30.92
CA THR A 457 -31.30 -28.23 31.38
C THR A 457 -30.37 -27.09 30.96
N ARG A 458 -30.72 -26.32 29.92
CA ARG A 458 -29.80 -25.34 29.31
C ARG A 458 -30.00 -23.90 29.78
N VAL A 459 -31.15 -23.56 30.36
CA VAL A 459 -31.48 -22.17 30.74
C VAL A 459 -31.36 -21.89 32.23
N LEU A 460 -31.56 -22.88 33.12
CA LEU A 460 -31.64 -22.60 34.56
C LEU A 460 -30.54 -23.22 35.43
N GLY A 461 -29.66 -24.09 34.92
CA GLY A 461 -28.50 -24.56 35.70
C GLY A 461 -28.81 -25.16 37.08
N VAL A 462 -30.03 -25.62 37.33
CA VAL A 462 -30.44 -26.24 38.58
C VAL A 462 -31.08 -27.60 38.27
N SER A 463 -30.48 -28.64 38.85
CA SER A 463 -31.04 -29.98 38.92
C SER A 463 -32.40 -29.92 39.62
N ALA A 464 -33.47 -30.26 38.90
CA ALA A 464 -34.81 -30.33 39.46
C ALA A 464 -34.91 -31.53 40.43
N ALA A 465 -34.99 -31.26 41.73
CA ALA A 465 -35.63 -32.15 42.68
C ALA A 465 -37.16 -32.08 42.46
N PRO A 466 -37.91 -33.18 42.68
CA PRO A 466 -39.34 -33.21 42.41
C PRO A 466 -40.09 -32.36 43.43
N VAL A 467 -40.86 -31.38 42.96
CA VAL A 467 -41.72 -30.55 43.81
C VAL A 467 -43.06 -31.26 43.97
N ASP A 468 -43.39 -31.58 45.22
CA ASP A 468 -44.67 -32.15 45.62
C ASP A 468 -45.85 -31.25 45.26
N VAL A 469 -46.92 -31.91 44.82
CA VAL A 469 -48.21 -31.32 44.47
C VAL A 469 -48.86 -30.74 45.73
N LEU A 470 -49.03 -29.41 45.77
CA LEU A 470 -49.94 -28.76 46.71
C LEU A 470 -51.06 -28.08 45.92
N THR A 471 -52.20 -28.76 45.91
CA THR A 471 -53.51 -28.22 45.55
C THR A 471 -53.96 -27.20 46.59
N TRP A 472 -54.47 -26.06 46.14
CA TRP A 472 -55.32 -25.19 46.95
C TRP A 472 -56.67 -25.03 46.25
N GLN A 473 -57.74 -25.23 47.03
CA GLN A 473 -59.14 -24.97 46.69
C GLN A 473 -59.40 -23.50 46.46
#